data_AF-A0A1Y2M8N2-F1
#
_entry.id   AF-A0A1Y2M8N2-F1
#
_cell.length_a   1.000
_cell.length_b   1.000
_cell.length_c   1.000
_cell.angle_alpha   90.00
_cell.angle_beta   90.00
_cell.angle_gamma   90.00
#
_symmetry.space_group_name_H-M   'P 1'
#
loop_
_entity.id
_entity.type
_entity.pdbx_description
1 polymer ?
#
loop_
_entity_poly.entity_id
_entity_poly.type
_entity_poly.pdbx_seq_one_letter_code
_entity_poly.pdbx_strand_id
1 'polypeptide(L)'
;MGQSRFHFDVQAQVLHCRIHYVRLLILRPWLLENMDFASPTSLGGSTLQEIRSLCTLTARHTIDTVYEAEVCRPRSSTWHAVYFLHAAASALLAAALLPKASGGIDLNCEPYQMSWQKAIQTLKNNKVQLQASRQAVSLLESCREKLRSVVINKVPEDFNLSVLDTGVESLRDAGIDVNWAIDYNSLDFLQPDFFLNI
;
A
#
# COMPACT_ATOMS: atom_id res chain seq x y z
N MET A 1 33.63 -1.71 20.00
CA MET A 1 32.73 -0.54 19.87
C MET A 1 31.80 -0.58 18.63
N GLY A 2 32.06 -1.38 17.58
CA GLY A 2 31.21 -1.41 16.37
C GLY A 2 29.84 -2.11 16.50
N GLN A 3 29.72 -3.15 17.33
CA GLN A 3 28.45 -3.89 17.48
C GLN A 3 27.34 -3.06 18.14
N SER A 4 27.66 -2.22 19.13
CA SER A 4 26.66 -1.42 19.84
C SER A 4 25.99 -0.38 18.92
N ARG A 5 26.77 0.34 18.08
CA ARG A 5 26.21 1.26 17.06
C ARG A 5 25.31 0.54 16.07
N PHE A 6 25.74 -0.64 15.60
CA PHE A 6 24.94 -1.44 14.69
C PHE A 6 23.56 -1.80 15.27
N HIS A 7 23.47 -2.19 16.55
CA HIS A 7 22.19 -2.46 17.19
C HIS A 7 21.30 -1.22 17.29
N PHE A 8 21.87 -0.06 17.63
CA PHE A 8 21.13 1.20 17.65
C PHE A 8 20.61 1.62 16.27
N ASP A 9 21.41 1.46 15.22
CA ASP A 9 21.01 1.80 13.84
C ASP A 9 19.88 0.90 13.33
N VAL A 10 19.89 -0.38 13.70
CA VAL A 10 18.79 -1.31 13.38
C VAL A 10 17.52 -0.92 14.15
N GLN A 11 17.64 -0.63 15.45
CA GLN A 11 16.48 -0.25 16.27
C GLN A 11 15.86 1.07 15.81
N ALA A 12 16.68 2.08 15.50
CA ALA A 12 16.22 3.35 14.97
C ALA A 12 15.49 3.17 13.62
N GLN A 13 16.02 2.34 12.73
CA GLN A 13 15.37 2.01 11.46
C GLN A 13 14.02 1.33 11.65
N VAL A 14 13.96 0.32 12.53
CA VAL A 14 12.70 -0.39 12.82
C VAL A 14 11.67 0.56 13.41
N LEU A 15 12.07 1.46 14.32
CA LEU A 15 11.18 2.46 14.89
C LEU A 15 10.67 3.44 13.82
N HIS A 16 11.56 3.92 12.95
CA HIS A 16 11.21 4.80 11.85
C HIS A 16 10.18 4.15 10.91
N CYS A 17 10.39 2.89 10.51
CA CYS A 17 9.42 2.15 9.70
C CYS A 17 8.08 1.93 10.42
N ARG A 18 8.10 1.66 11.74
CA ARG A 18 6.88 1.51 12.55
C ARG A 18 6.07 2.81 12.60
N ILE A 19 6.73 3.97 12.72
CA ILE A 19 6.05 5.28 12.69
C ILE A 19 5.35 5.49 11.35
N HIS A 20 6.04 5.20 10.24
CA HIS A 20 5.43 5.30 8.91
C HIS A 20 4.28 4.32 8.71
N TYR A 21 4.40 3.11 9.25
CA TYR A 21 3.32 2.13 9.23
C TYR A 21 2.09 2.61 9.99
N VAL A 22 2.25 3.09 11.22
CA VAL A 22 1.14 3.66 12.01
C VAL A 22 0.51 4.84 11.26
N ARG A 23 1.33 5.71 10.65
CA ARG A 23 0.84 6.81 9.83
C ARG A 23 0.02 6.31 8.63
N LEU A 24 0.47 5.25 7.95
CA LEU A 24 -0.30 4.61 6.88
C LEU A 24 -1.63 4.05 7.39
N LEU A 25 -1.64 3.37 8.54
CA LEU A 25 -2.87 2.84 9.15
C LEU A 25 -3.88 3.95 9.45
N ILE A 26 -3.42 5.11 9.92
CA ILE A 26 -4.27 6.26 10.23
C ILE A 26 -4.78 6.93 8.95
N LEU A 27 -3.95 7.08 7.92
CA LEU A 27 -4.29 7.81 6.69
C LEU A 27 -5.12 6.99 5.71
N ARG A 28 -4.98 5.66 5.73
CA ARG A 28 -5.61 4.74 4.76
C ARG A 28 -7.14 4.77 4.75
N PRO A 29 -7.87 4.87 5.88
CA PRO A 29 -9.32 5.04 5.87
C PRO A 29 -9.76 6.26 5.05
N TRP A 30 -9.02 7.36 5.15
CA TRP A 30 -9.28 8.62 4.42
C TRP A 30 -8.94 8.53 2.92
N LEU A 31 -8.10 7.57 2.54
CA LEU A 31 -7.86 7.28 1.13
C LEU A 31 -9.12 6.72 0.46
N LEU A 32 -9.88 5.93 1.21
CA LEU A 32 -11.10 5.25 0.76
C LEU A 32 -12.39 5.97 1.17
N GLU A 33 -12.31 6.98 2.05
CA GLU A 33 -13.45 7.80 2.44
C GLU A 33 -14.01 8.54 1.21
N ASN A 34 -15.34 8.55 1.06
CA ASN A 34 -16.12 8.84 -0.16
C ASN A 34 -16.24 7.70 -1.19
N MET A 35 -15.86 6.46 -0.86
CA MET A 35 -16.33 5.27 -1.60
C MET A 35 -17.70 4.76 -1.11
N ASP A 36 -18.13 5.16 0.10
CA ASP A 36 -19.48 4.99 0.61
C ASP A 36 -20.15 6.36 0.78
N PHE A 37 -21.19 6.63 -0.01
CA PHE A 37 -21.87 7.93 -0.13
C PHE A 37 -22.82 8.29 1.03
N ALA A 38 -22.81 7.53 2.13
CA ALA A 38 -23.78 7.71 3.21
C ALA A 38 -23.25 8.47 4.44
N SER A 39 -21.94 8.75 4.52
CA SER A 39 -21.37 9.49 5.64
C SER A 39 -21.17 10.97 5.28
N PRO A 40 -21.81 11.93 5.98
CA PRO A 40 -21.51 13.34 5.78
C PRO A 40 -20.06 13.60 6.19
N THR A 41 -19.20 13.84 5.21
CA THR A 41 -17.80 14.19 5.43
C THR A 41 -17.74 15.56 6.10
N SER A 42 -17.18 15.63 7.31
CA SER A 42 -16.90 16.90 8.01
C SER A 42 -15.67 17.63 7.46
N LEU A 43 -14.90 16.97 6.59
CA LEU A 43 -13.70 17.50 5.97
C LEU A 43 -13.99 18.09 4.59
N GLY A 44 -13.54 19.33 4.36
CA GLY A 44 -13.62 19.97 3.05
C GLY A 44 -12.82 19.21 1.98
N GLY A 45 -13.25 19.31 0.72
CA GLY A 45 -12.65 18.56 -0.40
C GLY A 45 -11.15 18.81 -0.59
N SER A 46 -10.65 20.02 -0.30
CA SER A 46 -9.22 20.33 -0.35
C SER A 46 -8.42 19.58 0.73
N THR A 47 -8.92 19.54 1.97
CA THR A 47 -8.28 18.83 3.09
C THR A 47 -8.21 17.33 2.82
N LEU A 48 -9.27 16.74 2.25
CA LEU A 48 -9.26 15.33 1.89
C LEU A 48 -8.24 15.00 0.80
N GLN A 49 -8.12 15.87 -0.22
CA GLN A 49 -7.12 15.70 -1.27
C GLN A 49 -5.69 15.78 -0.70
N GLU A 50 -5.43 16.68 0.24
CA GLU A 50 -4.15 16.78 0.95
C GLU A 50 -3.86 15.51 1.76
N ILE A 51 -4.84 14.97 2.49
CA ILE A 51 -4.69 13.73 3.26
C ILE A 51 -4.36 12.54 2.35
N ARG A 52 -5.03 12.43 1.19
CA ARG A 52 -4.77 11.38 0.19
C ARG A 52 -3.37 11.50 -0.40
N SER A 53 -2.94 12.73 -0.68
CA SER A 53 -1.57 13.02 -1.12
C SER A 53 -0.55 12.61 -0.05
N LEU A 54 -0.80 12.96 1.21
CA LEU A 54 0.03 12.56 2.35
C LEU A 54 0.09 11.04 2.53
N CYS A 55 -1.02 10.33 2.33
CA CYS A 55 -1.06 8.87 2.39
C CYS A 55 -0.16 8.26 1.32
N THR A 56 -0.31 8.71 0.08
CA THR A 56 0.49 8.27 -1.07
C THR A 56 1.98 8.57 -0.86
N LEU A 57 2.31 9.77 -0.39
CA LEU A 57 3.69 10.17 -0.11
C LEU A 57 4.30 9.31 1.00
N THR A 58 3.55 9.06 2.08
CA THR A 58 3.98 8.19 3.18
C THR A 58 4.22 6.76 2.70
N ALA A 59 3.36 6.24 1.82
CA ALA A 59 3.52 4.90 1.25
C ALA A 59 4.82 4.79 0.46
N ARG A 60 5.09 5.74 -0.44
CA ARG A 60 6.35 5.78 -1.19
C ARG A 60 7.56 5.86 -0.29
N HIS A 61 7.54 6.77 0.68
CA HIS A 61 8.66 6.95 1.59
C HIS A 61 8.92 5.71 2.45
N THR A 62 7.86 5.00 2.85
CA THR A 62 7.97 3.70 3.54
C THR A 62 8.70 2.67 2.67
N ILE A 63 8.31 2.57 1.39
CA ILE A 63 8.95 1.65 0.45
C ILE A 63 10.42 2.01 0.24
N ASP A 64 10.72 3.30 0.01
CA ASP A 64 12.10 3.76 -0.20
C ASP A 64 12.96 3.46 1.03
N THR A 65 12.45 3.77 2.23
CA THR A 65 13.12 3.52 3.52
C THR A 65 13.44 2.02 3.72
N VAL A 66 12.48 1.13 3.41
CA VAL A 66 12.68 -0.31 3.56
C VAL A 66 13.62 -0.86 2.47
N TYR A 67 13.47 -0.40 1.23
CA TYR A 67 14.33 -0.80 0.11
C TYR A 67 15.79 -0.43 0.36
N GLU A 68 16.06 0.82 0.75
CA GLU A 68 17.41 1.29 1.06
C GLU A 68 18.02 0.51 2.23
N ALA A 69 17.24 0.20 3.27
CA ALA A 69 17.71 -0.61 4.38
C ALA A 69 18.14 -2.02 3.96
N GLU A 70 17.40 -2.66 3.05
CA GLU A 70 17.73 -4.00 2.53
C GLU A 70 18.90 -3.96 1.54
N VAL A 71 19.00 -2.94 0.69
CA VAL A 71 20.15 -2.75 -0.23
C VAL A 71 21.44 -2.52 0.55
N CYS A 72 21.41 -1.68 1.59
CA CYS A 72 22.58 -1.43 2.42
C CYS A 72 22.90 -2.61 3.35
N ARG A 73 21.90 -3.46 3.70
CA ARG A 73 22.07 -4.60 4.62
C ARG A 73 21.39 -5.88 4.09
N PRO A 74 21.91 -6.49 3.01
CA PRO A 74 21.27 -7.62 2.32
C PRO A 74 21.24 -8.94 3.11
N ARG A 75 21.80 -8.96 4.33
CA ARG A 75 21.77 -10.12 5.25
C ARG A 75 20.85 -9.93 6.45
N SER A 76 20.23 -8.75 6.59
CA SER A 76 19.36 -8.46 7.73
C SER A 76 17.88 -8.45 7.34
N SER A 77 17.47 -9.26 6.36
CA SER A 77 16.07 -9.27 5.91
C SER A 77 15.14 -9.43 7.09
N THR A 78 14.32 -8.41 7.33
CA THR A 78 13.49 -8.37 8.53
C THR A 78 12.09 -8.88 8.22
N TRP A 79 11.48 -9.57 9.19
CA TRP A 79 10.10 -10.00 9.09
C TRP A 79 9.15 -8.80 8.91
N HIS A 80 9.44 -7.68 9.58
CA HIS A 80 8.65 -6.45 9.49
C HIS A 80 8.64 -5.83 8.08
N ALA A 81 9.68 -6.06 7.26
CA ALA A 81 9.73 -5.52 5.90
C ALA A 81 8.55 -5.98 5.06
N VAL A 82 8.11 -7.24 5.23
CA VAL A 82 6.94 -7.78 4.51
C VAL A 82 5.68 -7.00 4.85
N TYR A 83 5.45 -6.74 6.15
CA TYR A 83 4.31 -5.98 6.65
C TYR A 83 4.29 -4.56 6.08
N PHE A 84 5.39 -3.84 6.21
CA PHE A 84 5.48 -2.45 5.81
C PHE A 84 5.34 -2.28 4.30
N LEU A 85 5.97 -3.17 3.52
CA LEU A 85 5.88 -3.14 2.06
C LEU A 85 4.49 -3.54 1.57
N HIS A 86 3.87 -4.56 2.16
CA HIS A 86 2.50 -4.93 1.82
C HIS A 86 1.54 -3.77 2.09
N ALA A 87 1.61 -3.16 3.27
CA ALA A 87 0.76 -2.04 3.64
C ALA A 87 0.96 -0.81 2.75
N ALA A 88 2.21 -0.46 2.43
CA ALA A 88 2.53 0.67 1.55
C ALA A 88 2.12 0.40 0.09
N ALA A 89 2.44 -0.77 -0.46
CA ALA A 89 2.07 -1.13 -1.83
C ALA A 89 0.55 -1.21 -2.01
N SER A 90 -0.16 -1.75 -1.03
CA SER A 90 -1.63 -1.79 -1.04
C SER A 90 -2.25 -0.39 -0.92
N ALA A 91 -1.64 0.54 -0.18
CA ALA A 91 -2.05 1.95 -0.19
C ALA A 91 -1.83 2.61 -1.56
N LEU A 92 -0.75 2.29 -2.28
CA LEU A 92 -0.55 2.77 -3.66
C LEU A 92 -1.60 2.20 -4.63
N LEU A 93 -1.98 0.92 -4.49
CA LEU A 93 -3.08 0.34 -5.27
C LEU A 93 -4.40 1.05 -5.00
N ALA A 94 -4.72 1.31 -3.73
CA ALA A 94 -5.91 2.06 -3.34
C ALA A 94 -5.91 3.48 -3.93
N ALA A 95 -4.77 4.18 -3.89
CA ALA A 95 -4.64 5.49 -4.51
C ALA A 95 -4.81 5.44 -6.04
N ALA A 96 -4.39 4.34 -6.67
CA ALA A 96 -4.52 4.16 -8.13
C ALA A 96 -5.96 3.83 -8.57
N LEU A 97 -6.86 3.46 -7.65
CA LEU A 97 -8.29 3.31 -7.91
C LEU A 97 -9.02 4.65 -7.96
N LEU A 98 -8.44 5.71 -7.40
CA LEU A 98 -9.08 7.03 -7.35
C LEU A 98 -8.96 7.76 -8.69
N PRO A 99 -9.94 8.60 -9.05
CA PRO A 99 -9.80 9.53 -10.17
C PRO A 99 -8.65 10.51 -9.93
N LYS A 100 -7.95 10.91 -11.00
CA LYS A 100 -6.84 11.90 -10.92
C LYS A 100 -7.27 13.20 -10.26
N ALA A 101 -8.49 13.68 -10.54
CA ALA A 101 -9.06 14.88 -9.92
C ALA A 101 -9.20 14.78 -8.39
N SER A 102 -9.32 13.56 -7.85
CA SER A 102 -9.53 13.27 -6.44
C SER A 102 -8.25 12.88 -5.70
N GLY A 103 -7.08 13.06 -6.33
CA GLY A 103 -5.78 12.66 -5.80
C GLY A 103 -5.32 11.27 -6.22
N GLY A 104 -5.92 10.70 -7.27
CA GLY A 104 -5.52 9.40 -7.81
C GLY A 104 -4.16 9.40 -8.50
N ILE A 105 -3.50 8.24 -8.48
CA ILE A 105 -2.15 8.06 -9.03
C ILE A 105 -2.13 7.08 -10.21
N ASP A 106 -1.07 7.16 -11.02
CA ASP A 106 -0.81 6.18 -12.07
C ASP A 106 0.43 5.34 -11.72
N LEU A 107 0.22 4.05 -11.43
CA LEU A 107 1.29 3.09 -11.11
C LEU A 107 2.21 2.75 -12.28
N ASN A 108 1.86 3.16 -13.51
CA ASN A 108 2.70 2.97 -14.70
C ASN A 108 3.53 4.21 -15.03
N CYS A 109 3.37 5.30 -14.28
CA CYS A 109 4.18 6.50 -14.42
C CYS A 109 5.13 6.68 -13.24
N GLU A 110 6.27 7.32 -13.50
CA GLU A 110 7.13 7.81 -12.45
C GLU A 110 6.41 8.89 -11.62
N PRO A 111 6.64 8.94 -10.29
CA PRO A 111 7.57 8.13 -9.51
C PRO A 111 6.99 6.81 -8.96
N TYR A 112 5.72 6.52 -9.22
CA TYR A 112 4.99 5.42 -8.60
C TYR A 112 5.39 4.05 -9.17
N GLN A 113 5.74 4.01 -10.45
CA GLN A 113 6.28 2.82 -11.10
C GLN A 113 7.54 2.33 -10.39
N MET A 114 8.50 3.21 -10.13
CA MET A 114 9.72 2.86 -9.41
C MET A 114 9.44 2.42 -7.98
N SER A 115 8.60 3.13 -7.22
CA SER A 115 8.21 2.71 -5.87
C SER A 115 7.56 1.32 -5.88
N TRP A 116 6.67 1.03 -6.83
CA TRP A 116 6.10 -0.30 -6.97
C TRP A 116 7.17 -1.38 -7.22
N GLN A 117 8.08 -1.14 -8.16
CA GLN A 117 9.17 -2.08 -8.48
C GLN A 117 10.05 -2.36 -7.26
N LYS A 118 10.43 -1.32 -6.51
CA LYS A 118 11.19 -1.46 -5.25
C LYS A 118 10.46 -2.35 -4.25
N ALA A 119 9.16 -2.16 -4.06
CA ALA A 119 8.36 -2.96 -3.14
C ALA A 119 8.34 -4.44 -3.54
N ILE A 120 8.01 -4.73 -4.79
CA ILE A 120 7.96 -6.11 -5.30
C ILE A 120 9.34 -6.78 -5.25
N GLN A 121 10.39 -6.07 -5.66
CA GLN A 121 11.75 -6.61 -5.62
C GLN A 121 12.19 -6.96 -4.20
N THR A 122 11.89 -6.09 -3.23
CA THR A 122 12.25 -6.32 -1.84
C THR A 122 11.49 -7.50 -1.25
N LEU A 123 10.19 -7.61 -1.53
CA LEU A 123 9.38 -8.77 -1.11
C LEU A 123 9.91 -10.07 -1.72
N LYS A 124 10.21 -10.09 -3.03
CA LYS A 124 10.77 -11.28 -3.72
C LYS A 124 12.12 -11.71 -3.13
N ASN A 125 12.91 -10.76 -2.64
CA ASN A 125 14.22 -11.00 -2.06
C ASN A 125 14.19 -11.34 -0.56
N ASN A 126 13.04 -11.22 0.13
CA ASN A 126 12.95 -11.48 1.56
C ASN A 126 13.03 -12.99 1.84
N LYS A 127 14.17 -13.41 2.40
CA LYS A 127 14.46 -14.82 2.69
C LYS A 127 13.91 -15.30 4.04
N VAL A 128 13.53 -14.38 4.93
CA VAL A 128 13.10 -14.71 6.30
C VAL A 128 11.64 -15.15 6.34
N GLN A 129 10.79 -14.60 5.48
CA GLN A 129 9.40 -15.01 5.35
C GLN A 129 9.06 -15.35 3.89
N LEU A 130 9.68 -16.39 3.35
CA LEU A 130 9.48 -16.79 1.95
C LEU A 130 8.01 -17.02 1.59
N GLN A 131 7.23 -17.65 2.48
CA GLN A 131 5.80 -17.92 2.21
C GLN A 131 4.95 -16.66 2.24
N ALA A 132 5.02 -15.87 3.32
CA ALA A 132 4.26 -14.62 3.43
C ALA A 132 4.65 -13.62 2.35
N SER A 133 5.94 -13.54 1.98
CA SER A 133 6.41 -12.66 0.91
C SER A 133 5.89 -13.10 -0.47
N ARG A 134 5.86 -14.40 -0.75
CA ARG A 134 5.27 -14.94 -2.00
C ARG A 134 3.78 -14.65 -2.08
N GLN A 135 3.05 -14.85 -0.98
CA GLN A 135 1.62 -14.55 -0.90
C GLN A 135 1.37 -13.06 -1.10
N ALA A 136 2.11 -12.19 -0.40
CA ALA A 136 2.01 -10.75 -0.55
C ALA A 136 2.27 -10.30 -2.00
N VAL A 137 3.32 -10.81 -2.64
CA VAL A 137 3.61 -10.51 -4.05
C VAL A 137 2.47 -10.98 -4.96
N SER A 138 1.98 -12.20 -4.77
CA SER A 138 0.90 -12.77 -5.59
C SER A 138 -0.38 -11.94 -5.47
N LEU A 139 -0.77 -11.56 -4.26
CA LEU A 139 -1.95 -10.72 -4.02
C LEU A 139 -1.78 -9.32 -4.63
N LEU A 140 -0.65 -8.66 -4.40
CA LEU A 140 -0.37 -7.32 -4.91
C LEU A 140 -0.33 -7.28 -6.45
N GLU A 141 0.36 -8.23 -7.09
CA GLU A 141 0.40 -8.32 -8.55
C GLU A 141 -0.96 -8.68 -9.14
N SER A 142 -1.72 -9.59 -8.52
CA SER A 142 -3.09 -9.92 -8.94
C SER A 142 -4.02 -8.70 -8.86
N CYS A 143 -3.95 -7.94 -7.77
CA CYS A 143 -4.73 -6.72 -7.62
C CYS A 143 -4.36 -5.66 -8.65
N ARG A 144 -3.05 -5.48 -8.93
CA ARG A 144 -2.59 -4.55 -9.97
C ARG A 144 -3.10 -4.94 -11.36
N GLU A 145 -3.15 -6.24 -11.66
CA GLU A 145 -3.64 -6.70 -12.96
C GLU A 145 -5.14 -6.50 -13.12
N LYS A 146 -5.92 -6.79 -12.07
CA LYS A 146 -7.35 -6.45 -12.02
C LYS A 146 -7.60 -4.95 -12.17
N LEU A 147 -6.74 -4.11 -11.59
CA LEU A 147 -6.83 -2.66 -11.77
C LEU A 147 -6.62 -2.26 -13.24
N ARG A 148 -5.63 -2.86 -13.92
CA ARG A 148 -5.37 -2.58 -15.34
C ARG A 148 -6.54 -2.98 -16.22
N SER A 149 -7.17 -4.13 -15.98
CA SER A 149 -8.33 -4.55 -16.77
C SER A 149 -9.52 -3.60 -16.61
N VAL A 150 -9.75 -3.08 -15.40
CA VAL A 150 -10.79 -2.07 -15.16
C VAL A 150 -10.47 -0.73 -15.84
N VAL A 151 -9.22 -0.29 -15.81
CA VAL A 151 -8.80 0.97 -16.46
C VAL A 151 -8.87 0.89 -17.98
N ILE A 152 -8.50 -0.26 -18.57
CA ILE A 152 -8.55 -0.47 -20.03
C ILE A 152 -10.00 -0.54 -20.54
N ASN A 153 -10.92 -1.09 -19.75
CA ASN A 153 -12.34 -1.21 -20.13
C ASN A 153 -13.15 0.09 -19.96
N LYS A 154 -12.58 1.17 -19.41
CA LYS A 154 -13.26 2.46 -19.14
C LYS A 154 -12.92 3.59 -20.13
N VAL A 155 -12.36 3.29 -21.31
CA VAL A 155 -12.30 4.28 -22.41
C VAL A 155 -13.53 4.08 -23.29
N PRO A 156 -14.59 4.89 -23.06
CA PRO A 156 -14.94 5.85 -24.10
C PRO A 156 -15.12 7.27 -23.54
N GLU A 157 -14.96 8.22 -24.47
CA GLU A 157 -15.01 9.67 -24.34
C GLU A 157 -16.31 10.17 -23.66
N ASP A 158 -16.22 11.36 -23.07
CA ASP A 158 -17.27 12.14 -22.36
C ASP A 158 -17.48 11.85 -20.86
N PHE A 159 -16.53 12.31 -20.04
CA PHE A 159 -16.68 12.44 -18.58
C PHE A 159 -17.64 13.59 -18.22
N ASN A 160 -18.95 13.31 -18.22
CA ASN A 160 -19.92 14.14 -17.52
C ASN A 160 -19.87 13.84 -16.01
N LEU A 161 -19.98 14.92 -15.22
CA LEU A 161 -19.74 15.00 -13.76
C LEU A 161 -20.77 14.24 -12.88
N SER A 162 -21.48 13.24 -13.41
CA SER A 162 -22.53 12.47 -12.69
C SER A 162 -22.18 10.99 -12.46
N VAL A 163 -21.00 10.53 -12.89
CA VAL A 163 -20.59 9.10 -12.82
C VAL A 163 -19.65 8.86 -11.64
N LEU A 164 -19.97 9.43 -10.47
CA LEU A 164 -19.27 9.10 -9.23
C LEU A 164 -19.83 7.81 -8.61
N ASP A 165 -21.10 7.48 -8.88
CA ASP A 165 -21.79 6.26 -8.40
C ASP A 165 -21.25 4.97 -9.05
N THR A 166 -20.89 5.01 -10.34
CA THR A 166 -20.66 3.78 -11.12
C THR A 166 -19.23 3.25 -11.01
N GLY A 167 -18.34 3.97 -10.32
CA GLY A 167 -16.93 3.60 -10.20
C GLY A 167 -16.70 2.39 -9.30
N VAL A 168 -17.33 2.39 -8.13
CA VAL A 168 -17.10 1.46 -7.01
C VAL A 168 -18.07 0.28 -7.05
N GLU A 169 -19.33 0.52 -7.45
CA GLU A 169 -20.25 -0.57 -7.76
C GLU A 169 -19.71 -1.45 -8.89
N SER A 170 -19.13 -0.85 -9.94
CA SER A 170 -18.45 -1.59 -11.02
C SER A 170 -17.19 -2.34 -10.54
N LEU A 171 -16.50 -1.89 -9.48
CA LEU A 171 -15.36 -2.60 -8.88
C LEU A 171 -15.81 -3.80 -8.03
N ARG A 172 -16.93 -3.66 -7.31
CA ARG A 172 -17.60 -4.78 -6.63
C ARG A 172 -18.20 -5.78 -7.62
N ASP A 173 -18.84 -5.31 -8.70
CA ASP A 173 -19.38 -6.14 -9.79
C ASP A 173 -18.26 -6.83 -10.60
N ALA A 174 -17.07 -6.22 -10.70
CA ALA A 174 -15.87 -6.84 -11.28
C ALA A 174 -15.18 -7.84 -10.33
N GLY A 175 -15.77 -8.13 -9.16
CA GLY A 175 -15.24 -9.09 -8.19
C GLY A 175 -13.94 -8.64 -7.52
N ILE A 176 -13.67 -7.33 -7.47
CA ILE A 176 -12.56 -6.77 -6.70
C ILE A 176 -13.09 -6.47 -5.31
N ASP A 177 -12.94 -7.46 -4.42
CA ASP A 177 -13.20 -7.26 -3.01
C ASP A 177 -12.19 -6.28 -2.43
N VAL A 178 -12.57 -5.01 -2.24
CA VAL A 178 -11.73 -3.97 -1.61
C VAL A 178 -11.46 -4.29 -0.13
N ASN A 179 -12.04 -5.36 0.42
CA ASN A 179 -11.67 -5.83 1.75
C ASN A 179 -10.18 -6.16 1.86
N TRP A 180 -9.42 -6.55 0.84
CA TRP A 180 -7.94 -6.66 1.01
C TRP A 180 -7.28 -5.32 1.37
N ALA A 181 -7.94 -4.20 1.07
CA ALA A 181 -7.47 -2.87 1.42
C ALA A 181 -7.89 -2.43 2.83
N ILE A 182 -8.79 -3.16 3.50
CA ILE A 182 -9.41 -2.79 4.79
C ILE A 182 -9.25 -3.91 5.83
N ASP A 183 -9.11 -5.15 5.39
CA ASP A 183 -9.16 -6.36 6.18
C ASP A 183 -7.76 -6.75 6.66
N TYR A 184 -7.48 -6.34 7.89
CA TYR A 184 -6.33 -6.76 8.64
C TYR A 184 -6.43 -8.23 9.10
N ASN A 185 -7.60 -8.88 8.98
CA ASN A 185 -7.79 -10.29 9.32
C ASN A 185 -7.41 -11.24 8.18
N SER A 186 -7.46 -10.80 6.90
CA SER A 186 -6.91 -11.58 5.77
C SER A 186 -5.40 -11.82 5.90
N LEU A 187 -4.74 -11.07 6.79
CA LEU A 187 -3.37 -11.29 7.25
C LEU A 187 -3.30 -12.30 8.41
N ASP A 188 -4.16 -13.32 8.47
CA ASP A 188 -4.10 -14.39 9.47
C ASP A 188 -2.73 -15.09 9.51
N PHE A 189 -1.99 -15.10 8.40
CA PHE A 189 -0.59 -15.56 8.34
C PHE A 189 0.41 -14.62 9.05
N LEU A 190 -0.06 -13.49 9.57
CA LEU A 190 0.70 -12.46 10.27
C LEU A 190 0.32 -12.32 11.74
N GLN A 191 -0.53 -13.20 12.28
CA GLN A 191 -0.78 -13.28 13.72
C GLN A 191 0.54 -13.51 14.49
N PRO A 192 0.71 -12.88 15.67
CA PRO A 192 1.88 -13.12 16.54
C PRO A 192 2.09 -14.60 16.85
N ASP A 193 1.01 -15.38 16.90
CA ASP A 193 0.98 -16.78 17.29
C ASP A 193 1.64 -17.72 16.26
N PHE A 194 1.82 -17.28 15.00
CA PHE A 194 2.64 -18.01 14.03
C PHE A 194 4.13 -18.03 14.43
N PHE A 195 4.57 -17.10 15.28
CA PHE A 195 5.97 -16.90 15.67
C PHE A 195 6.30 -17.36 17.10
N LEU A 196 5.33 -17.89 17.84
CA LEU A 196 5.56 -18.53 19.14
C LEU A 196 5.90 -20.04 19.02
N ASN A 197 5.90 -20.59 17.80
CA ASN A 197 6.19 -22.00 17.53
C ASN A 197 7.48 -22.22 16.70
N ILE A 198 8.51 -21.40 16.90
CA ILE A 198 9.89 -21.68 16.46
C ILE A 198 10.83 -21.67 17.66
#